data_AF-A0A6I4IK74-F1
#
_entry.id   AF-A0A6I4IK74-F1
#
_cell.length_a   1.000
_cell.length_b   1.000
_cell.length_c   1.000
_cell.angle_alpha   90.00
_cell.angle_beta   90.00
_cell.angle_gamma   90.00
#
_symmetry.space_group_name_H-M   'P 1'
#
loop_
_entity.id
_entity.type
_entity.pdbx_description
1 polymer ?
#
loop_
_entity_poly.entity_id
_entity_poly.type
_entity_poly.pdbx_seq_one_letter_code
_entity_poly.pdbx_strand_id
1 'polypeptide(L)'
;MRKETCYTPQLKFNLKVLIITVLFLSFSNVMAQSKSKFKVVLDAGHGGKDYGNVHHGYIEKKIALAVTLKVGEYLSKDSDFDFFYSRKTDVFVELKDRAIQANKQDANLFVSIHCNAAKNYSAFGTETFVMGLSRSSTNLEVAKNENSVILLEDDYKENYKGFDPNRPESLIGLKILQEEYLNQSIELAAFVEDNFKDNLGKKSRGVKQAPLWVLDASYMPGVLIEIGFLSNKVEGEYLNTEKGQNEVAKAIADAIFSYKKQYYKTSSGTKPVVTETGRVEETPAVVKEDPVQAIIENVKNGIQFKVQLSASSTKIATSPSNFKGLNGVHVEQSGKIYKYLFGSEDSYELAQNKLTEAKNKGFESAFIVAYKDGVKINLSDAIK
;
A
#
# COMPACT_ATOMS: atom_id res chain seq x y z
N MET A 1 82.53 8.51 -41.45
CA MET A 1 81.67 7.61 -40.65
C MET A 1 81.63 8.12 -39.20
N ARG A 2 80.57 8.86 -38.81
CA ARG A 2 80.27 9.14 -37.40
C ARG A 2 79.16 8.18 -36.97
N LYS A 3 79.39 7.43 -35.89
CA LYS A 3 78.44 6.49 -35.30
C LYS A 3 77.37 7.27 -34.54
N GLU A 4 76.11 7.05 -34.87
CA GLU A 4 74.96 7.51 -34.09
C GLU A 4 74.82 6.63 -32.84
N THR A 5 74.80 7.25 -31.65
CA THR A 5 74.42 6.58 -30.41
C THR A 5 72.92 6.77 -30.17
N CYS A 6 72.19 5.66 -30.27
CA CYS A 6 70.76 5.55 -29.95
C CYS A 6 70.54 5.77 -28.44
N TYR A 7 69.69 6.72 -28.08
CA TYR A 7 69.30 7.01 -26.69
C TYR A 7 67.91 6.41 -26.45
N THR A 8 67.80 5.35 -25.67
CA THR A 8 66.51 4.82 -25.20
C THR A 8 66.16 5.45 -23.85
N PRO A 9 65.00 6.12 -23.71
CA PRO A 9 64.62 6.69 -22.43
C PRO A 9 64.14 5.57 -21.50
N GLN A 10 64.87 5.33 -20.40
CA GLN A 10 64.38 4.49 -19.31
C GLN A 10 63.30 5.25 -18.54
N LEU A 11 62.06 4.76 -18.65
CA LEU A 11 60.92 5.24 -17.88
C LEU A 11 61.17 4.94 -16.39
N LYS A 12 61.61 5.93 -15.61
CA LYS A 12 61.79 5.79 -14.15
C LYS A 12 60.42 5.72 -13.48
N PHE A 13 59.96 4.50 -13.21
CA PHE A 13 58.72 4.26 -12.48
C PHE A 13 58.87 4.72 -11.03
N ASN A 14 58.22 5.82 -10.67
CA ASN A 14 58.34 6.42 -9.35
C ASN A 14 57.41 5.70 -8.36
N LEU A 15 57.96 4.75 -7.61
CA LEU A 15 57.22 3.88 -6.67
C LEU A 15 56.34 4.67 -5.68
N LYS A 16 56.73 5.90 -5.34
CA LYS A 16 55.94 6.80 -4.48
C LYS A 16 54.64 7.26 -5.15
N VAL A 17 54.66 7.49 -6.46
CA VAL A 17 53.46 7.87 -7.23
C VAL A 17 52.51 6.67 -7.31
N LEU A 18 53.02 5.46 -7.53
CA LEU A 18 52.20 4.24 -7.54
C LEU A 18 51.52 3.98 -6.19
N ILE A 19 52.24 4.16 -5.08
CA ILE A 19 51.68 3.98 -3.73
C ILE A 19 50.59 5.03 -3.44
N ILE A 20 50.80 6.30 -3.83
CA ILE A 20 49.81 7.36 -3.65
C ILE A 20 48.56 7.11 -4.52
N THR A 21 48.70 6.64 -5.76
CA THR A 21 47.58 6.29 -6.63
C THR A 21 46.80 5.08 -6.12
N VAL A 22 47.47 4.06 -5.56
CA VAL A 22 46.82 2.89 -4.94
C VAL A 22 46.09 3.27 -3.65
N LEU A 23 46.66 4.16 -2.83
CA LEU A 23 45.98 4.70 -1.65
C LEU A 23 44.76 5.54 -2.04
N PHE A 24 44.84 6.39 -3.07
CA PHE A 24 43.69 7.17 -3.56
C PHE A 24 42.57 6.30 -4.16
N LEU A 25 42.91 5.20 -4.83
CA LEU A 25 41.93 4.25 -5.37
C LEU A 25 41.28 3.37 -4.31
N SER A 26 41.90 3.24 -3.12
CA SER A 26 41.39 2.43 -2.01
C SER A 26 40.36 3.16 -1.14
N PHE A 27 40.25 4.49 -1.25
CA PHE A 27 39.28 5.31 -0.49
C PHE A 27 37.93 5.53 -1.21
N SER A 28 37.79 5.11 -2.47
CA SER A 28 36.61 5.43 -3.28
C SER A 28 35.43 4.45 -3.12
N ASN A 29 35.57 3.36 -2.36
CA ASN A 29 34.57 2.28 -2.30
C ASN A 29 33.87 2.16 -0.94
N VAL A 30 33.66 3.26 -0.23
CA VAL A 30 32.70 3.32 0.88
C VAL A 30 31.63 4.35 0.57
N MET A 31 30.92 4.17 -0.56
CA MET A 31 29.53 4.62 -0.60
C MET A 31 28.76 3.69 0.33
N ALA A 32 28.57 4.10 1.58
CA ALA A 32 27.57 3.49 2.45
C ALA A 32 26.23 3.63 1.72
N GLN A 33 25.81 2.56 1.04
CA GLN A 33 24.50 2.48 0.41
C GLN A 33 23.49 2.56 1.56
N SER A 34 22.97 3.76 1.83
CA SER A 34 21.90 3.98 2.80
C SER A 34 20.72 3.11 2.38
N LYS A 35 20.61 1.92 2.97
CA LYS A 35 19.48 1.01 2.78
C LYS A 35 18.22 1.78 3.14
N SER A 36 17.33 2.01 2.17
CA SER A 36 16.06 2.66 2.47
C SER A 36 15.26 1.76 3.41
N LYS A 37 15.00 2.28 4.60
CA LYS A 37 14.18 1.61 5.60
C LYS A 37 12.73 1.52 5.11
N PHE A 38 12.04 0.49 5.57
CA PHE A 38 10.61 0.31 5.31
C PHE A 38 9.82 1.20 6.28
N LYS A 39 9.09 2.18 5.73
CA LYS A 39 8.37 3.20 6.49
C LYS A 39 6.92 2.80 6.71
N VAL A 40 6.47 2.83 7.96
CA VAL A 40 5.06 2.53 8.33
C VAL A 40 4.45 3.72 9.04
N VAL A 41 3.24 4.11 8.66
CA VAL A 41 2.44 5.06 9.43
C VAL A 41 1.45 4.27 10.28
N LEU A 42 1.54 4.47 11.58
CA LEU A 42 0.70 3.88 12.60
C LEU A 42 -0.30 4.93 13.10
N ASP A 43 -1.55 4.78 12.70
CA ASP A 43 -2.63 5.67 13.07
C ASP A 43 -3.44 5.11 14.24
N ALA A 44 -3.49 5.86 15.34
CA ALA A 44 -4.34 5.53 16.48
C ALA A 44 -5.70 6.21 16.32
N GLY A 45 -6.76 5.43 16.08
CA GLY A 45 -8.12 5.92 15.88
C GLY A 45 -8.58 6.91 16.95
N HIS A 46 -9.41 7.88 16.56
CA HIS A 46 -9.99 8.91 17.46
C HIS A 46 -8.94 9.76 18.20
N GLY A 47 -9.29 10.38 19.33
CA GLY A 47 -8.37 11.14 20.19
C GLY A 47 -8.93 12.48 20.65
N GLY A 48 -8.48 12.98 21.80
CA GLY A 48 -8.91 14.29 22.33
C GLY A 48 -10.43 14.35 22.53
N LYS A 49 -11.10 15.25 21.79
CA LYS A 49 -12.56 15.44 21.85
C LYS A 49 -13.36 14.29 21.24
N ASP A 50 -12.73 13.47 20.42
CA ASP A 50 -13.35 12.28 19.84
C ASP A 50 -12.96 11.04 20.66
N TYR A 51 -13.96 10.45 21.32
CA TYR A 51 -13.77 9.31 22.22
C TYR A 51 -13.79 7.96 21.48
N GLY A 52 -14.30 7.94 20.25
CA GLY A 52 -14.74 6.72 19.59
C GLY A 52 -15.83 5.99 20.37
N ASN A 53 -15.84 4.67 20.27
CA ASN A 53 -16.77 3.82 21.00
C ASN A 53 -16.51 3.86 22.52
N VAL A 54 -17.60 3.95 23.29
CA VAL A 54 -17.57 3.97 24.77
C VAL A 54 -18.56 2.95 25.31
N HIS A 55 -18.04 1.86 25.88
CA HIS A 55 -18.84 0.78 26.42
C HIS A 55 -18.19 0.18 27.67
N HIS A 56 -19.01 -0.18 28.66
CA HIS A 56 -18.57 -0.85 29.89
C HIS A 56 -17.44 -0.13 30.66
N GLY A 57 -17.34 1.20 30.51
CA GLY A 57 -16.28 2.02 31.12
C GLY A 57 -14.97 2.07 30.32
N TYR A 58 -14.89 1.38 29.18
CA TYR A 58 -13.77 1.39 28.26
C TYR A 58 -14.00 2.41 27.15
N ILE A 59 -12.91 3.02 26.69
CA ILE A 59 -12.92 4.11 25.71
C ILE A 59 -11.95 3.75 24.60
N GLU A 60 -12.46 3.68 23.36
CA GLU A 60 -11.71 3.29 22.18
C GLU A 60 -10.42 4.11 21.99
N LYS A 61 -10.49 5.45 22.03
CA LYS A 61 -9.30 6.30 21.79
C LYS A 61 -8.10 5.95 22.69
N LYS A 62 -8.34 5.40 23.89
CA LYS A 62 -7.30 5.01 24.85
C LYS A 62 -6.70 3.65 24.45
N ILE A 63 -7.56 2.68 24.16
CA ILE A 63 -7.15 1.33 23.75
C ILE A 63 -6.40 1.40 22.42
N ALA A 64 -6.97 2.08 21.42
CA ALA A 64 -6.35 2.29 20.12
C ALA A 64 -4.95 2.93 20.25
N LEU A 65 -4.80 3.99 21.07
CA LEU A 65 -3.50 4.60 21.31
C LEU A 65 -2.50 3.63 21.95
N ALA A 66 -2.91 2.92 23.00
CA ALA A 66 -2.05 2.01 23.73
C ALA A 66 -1.54 0.86 22.83
N VAL A 67 -2.44 0.24 22.06
CA VAL A 67 -2.07 -0.82 21.10
C VAL A 67 -1.17 -0.26 20.00
N THR A 68 -1.48 0.92 19.45
CA THR A 68 -0.68 1.55 18.38
C THR A 68 0.75 1.81 18.84
N LEU A 69 0.94 2.38 20.03
CA LEU A 69 2.27 2.63 20.59
C LEU A 69 3.07 1.33 20.72
N LYS A 70 2.44 0.27 21.25
CA LYS A 70 3.05 -1.07 21.38
C LYS A 70 3.41 -1.69 20.04
N VAL A 71 2.61 -1.49 18.98
CA VAL A 71 2.97 -1.93 17.62
C VAL A 71 4.30 -1.28 17.21
N GLY A 72 4.45 0.03 17.40
CA GLY A 72 5.70 0.71 17.10
C GLY A 72 6.87 0.24 17.99
N GLU A 73 6.64 -0.11 19.26
CA GLU A 73 7.67 -0.76 20.10
C GLU A 73 8.16 -2.09 19.49
N TYR A 74 7.25 -2.92 18.95
CA TYR A 74 7.65 -4.14 18.24
C TYR A 74 8.42 -3.84 16.95
N LEU A 75 7.97 -2.88 16.14
CA LEU A 75 8.65 -2.48 14.90
C LEU A 75 10.05 -1.90 15.18
N SER A 76 10.24 -1.18 16.29
CA SER A 76 11.53 -0.60 16.68
C SER A 76 12.65 -1.62 16.90
N LYS A 77 12.31 -2.90 17.08
CA LYS A 77 13.27 -4.00 17.27
C LYS A 77 13.98 -4.40 15.96
N ASP A 78 13.44 -4.02 14.80
CA ASP A 78 14.06 -4.23 13.50
C ASP A 78 14.56 -2.90 12.93
N SER A 79 15.89 -2.75 12.83
CA SER A 79 16.55 -1.54 12.33
C SER A 79 16.21 -1.19 10.88
N ASP A 80 15.65 -2.13 10.12
CA ASP A 80 15.21 -1.92 8.75
C ASP A 80 13.83 -1.23 8.68
N PHE A 81 13.19 -0.91 9.81
CA PHE A 81 11.97 -0.12 9.85
C PHE A 81 12.22 1.32 10.29
N ASP A 82 11.43 2.22 9.71
CA ASP A 82 11.06 3.49 10.31
C ASP A 82 9.54 3.50 10.49
N PHE A 83 9.04 4.17 11.52
CA PHE A 83 7.60 4.31 11.71
C PHE A 83 7.25 5.67 12.29
N PHE A 84 6.05 6.13 11.95
CA PHE A 84 5.51 7.42 12.33
C PHE A 84 4.13 7.22 12.92
N TYR A 85 3.83 7.93 13.99
CA TYR A 85 2.49 7.88 14.59
C TYR A 85 1.68 9.08 14.14
N SER A 86 0.39 8.89 13.85
CA SER A 86 -0.51 10.04 13.68
C SER A 86 -0.66 10.84 14.97
N ARG A 87 -0.64 10.16 16.12
CA ARG A 87 -0.57 10.74 17.47
C ARG A 87 0.15 9.83 18.45
N LYS A 88 0.85 10.43 19.41
CA LYS A 88 1.53 9.72 20.52
C LYS A 88 0.86 9.95 21.88
N THR A 89 -0.10 10.86 21.94
CA THR A 89 -0.82 11.29 23.14
C THR A 89 -2.32 11.36 22.85
N ASP A 90 -3.12 11.66 23.88
CA ASP A 90 -4.56 11.86 23.76
C ASP A 90 -4.88 13.25 23.20
N VAL A 91 -4.62 13.42 21.89
CA VAL A 91 -4.92 14.64 21.13
C VAL A 91 -5.85 14.29 19.97
N PHE A 92 -6.70 15.23 19.60
CA PHE A 92 -7.53 15.11 18.41
C PHE A 92 -6.68 15.42 17.18
N VAL A 93 -6.58 14.47 16.26
CA VAL A 93 -5.96 14.67 14.93
C VAL A 93 -7.06 14.52 13.90
N GLU A 94 -7.27 15.57 13.10
CA GLU A 94 -8.25 15.60 12.02
C GLU A 94 -8.01 14.45 11.04
N LEU A 95 -9.09 13.90 10.49
CA LEU A 95 -9.00 12.77 9.56
C LEU A 95 -8.12 13.13 8.37
N LYS A 96 -8.29 14.35 7.84
CA LYS A 96 -7.44 14.91 6.79
C LYS A 96 -5.96 14.88 7.09
N ASP A 97 -5.59 15.29 8.30
CA ASP A 97 -4.19 15.37 8.70
C ASP A 97 -3.55 13.99 8.89
N ARG A 98 -4.31 12.96 9.27
CA ARG A 98 -3.79 11.59 9.39
C ARG A 98 -3.26 11.08 8.05
N ALA A 99 -4.05 11.23 6.99
CA ALA A 99 -3.66 10.82 5.64
C ALA A 99 -2.56 11.72 5.06
N ILE A 100 -2.64 13.04 5.27
CA ILE A 100 -1.59 13.97 4.83
C ILE A 100 -0.25 13.65 5.49
N GLN A 101 -0.24 13.33 6.79
CA GLN A 101 0.96 12.91 7.49
C GLN A 101 1.55 11.63 6.87
N ALA A 102 0.69 10.65 6.55
CA ALA A 102 1.15 9.41 5.91
C ALA A 102 1.82 9.68 4.56
N ASN A 103 1.15 10.51 3.75
CA ASN A 103 1.59 10.93 2.43
C ASN A 103 2.92 11.72 2.49
N LYS A 104 3.06 12.67 3.42
CA LYS A 104 4.30 13.45 3.59
C LYS A 104 5.53 12.60 3.91
N GLN A 105 5.36 11.45 4.54
CA GLN A 105 6.49 10.57 4.90
C GLN A 105 6.93 9.67 3.76
N ASP A 106 6.19 9.63 2.65
CA ASP A 106 6.37 8.66 1.57
C ASP A 106 6.41 7.23 2.14
N ALA A 107 5.44 6.93 3.00
CA ALA A 107 5.40 5.68 3.74
C ALA A 107 5.04 4.49 2.83
N ASN A 108 5.62 3.34 3.12
CA ASN A 108 5.32 2.09 2.39
C ASN A 108 4.00 1.46 2.83
N LEU A 109 3.48 1.83 4.00
CA LEU A 109 2.30 1.24 4.58
C LEU A 109 1.57 2.21 5.52
N PHE A 110 0.25 2.17 5.48
CA PHE A 110 -0.63 2.85 6.44
C PHE A 110 -1.44 1.81 7.24
N VAL A 111 -1.42 1.91 8.57
CA VAL A 111 -2.13 1.00 9.47
C VAL A 111 -2.89 1.82 10.50
N SER A 112 -4.21 1.83 10.42
CA SER A 112 -5.09 2.47 11.39
C SER A 112 -5.70 1.44 12.33
N ILE A 113 -5.72 1.71 13.63
CA ILE A 113 -6.14 0.78 14.68
C ILE A 113 -7.34 1.34 15.43
N HIS A 114 -8.42 0.57 15.45
CA HIS A 114 -9.74 0.90 15.99
C HIS A 114 -10.33 -0.26 16.81
N CYS A 115 -11.40 0.03 17.54
CA CYS A 115 -12.20 -0.93 18.30
C CYS A 115 -13.68 -0.81 17.92
N ASN A 116 -14.23 -1.87 17.34
CA ASN A 116 -15.58 -1.89 16.79
C ASN A 116 -16.64 -1.79 17.90
N ALA A 117 -17.88 -1.52 17.50
CA ALA A 117 -19.05 -1.66 18.36
C ALA A 117 -20.27 -2.09 17.53
N ALA A 118 -21.17 -2.82 18.16
CA ALA A 118 -22.43 -3.23 17.54
C ALA A 118 -23.60 -3.06 18.52
N LYS A 119 -24.79 -2.83 17.96
CA LYS A 119 -26.04 -2.81 18.74
C LYS A 119 -26.31 -4.13 19.45
N ASN A 120 -25.93 -5.25 18.82
CA ASN A 120 -25.94 -6.55 19.46
C ASN A 120 -24.64 -6.77 20.25
N TYR A 121 -24.71 -6.70 21.58
CA TYR A 121 -23.55 -6.83 22.46
C TYR A 121 -22.94 -8.24 22.49
N SER A 122 -23.58 -9.23 21.86
CA SER A 122 -22.98 -10.55 21.64
C SER A 122 -22.10 -10.62 20.38
N ALA A 123 -22.06 -9.58 19.54
CA ALA A 123 -21.10 -9.52 18.43
C ALA A 123 -19.67 -9.53 18.96
N PHE A 124 -18.80 -10.33 18.36
CA PHE A 124 -17.40 -10.44 18.74
C PHE A 124 -16.53 -10.85 17.56
N GLY A 125 -15.23 -10.61 17.68
CA GLY A 125 -14.21 -10.97 16.69
C GLY A 125 -13.54 -9.76 16.04
N THR A 126 -12.57 -10.02 15.18
CA THR A 126 -11.80 -8.99 14.47
C THR A 126 -12.31 -8.79 13.05
N GLU A 127 -12.13 -7.58 12.54
CA GLU A 127 -12.39 -7.23 11.13
C GLU A 127 -11.23 -6.36 10.64
N THR A 128 -10.79 -6.55 9.40
CA THR A 128 -9.81 -5.63 8.81
C THR A 128 -10.35 -5.08 7.51
N PHE A 129 -10.42 -3.76 7.41
CA PHE A 129 -10.95 -3.02 6.28
C PHE A 129 -9.84 -2.52 5.37
N VAL A 130 -10.09 -2.60 4.07
CA VAL A 130 -9.32 -1.96 3.01
C VAL A 130 -10.25 -1.01 2.25
N MET A 131 -9.66 -0.06 1.52
CA MET A 131 -10.46 0.85 0.71
C MET A 131 -11.29 0.06 -0.32
N GLY A 132 -12.57 0.39 -0.44
CA GLY A 132 -13.37 -0.13 -1.55
C GLY A 132 -14.72 0.54 -1.70
N LEU A 133 -15.17 0.66 -2.95
CA LEU A 133 -16.41 1.34 -3.33
C LEU A 133 -17.68 0.50 -3.07
N SER A 134 -17.54 -0.68 -2.47
CA SER A 134 -18.65 -1.62 -2.29
C SER A 134 -19.69 -1.12 -1.30
N ARG A 135 -20.96 -1.17 -1.71
CA ARG A 135 -22.15 -0.67 -1.00
C ARG A 135 -22.86 -1.73 -0.14
N SER A 136 -22.14 -2.70 0.42
CA SER A 136 -22.75 -3.63 1.38
C SER A 136 -23.29 -2.85 2.58
N SER A 137 -24.58 -3.02 2.90
CA SER A 137 -25.27 -2.28 3.96
C SER A 137 -24.63 -2.46 5.35
N THR A 138 -23.97 -3.61 5.59
CA THR A 138 -23.27 -3.90 6.84
C THR A 138 -21.96 -3.12 7.01
N ASN A 139 -21.22 -2.87 5.92
CA ASN A 139 -19.95 -2.13 5.98
C ASN A 139 -20.18 -0.61 6.02
N LEU A 140 -21.39 -0.17 5.64
CA LEU A 140 -21.78 1.23 5.65
C LEU A 140 -21.92 1.80 7.07
N GLU A 141 -22.30 1.00 8.07
CA GLU A 141 -22.41 1.48 9.46
C GLU A 141 -21.03 1.79 10.04
N VAL A 142 -20.03 0.93 9.83
CA VAL A 142 -18.64 1.18 10.21
C VAL A 142 -18.12 2.43 9.49
N ALA A 143 -18.27 2.51 8.17
CA ALA A 143 -17.84 3.69 7.42
C ALA A 143 -18.52 5.00 7.89
N LYS A 144 -19.79 4.95 8.29
CA LYS A 144 -20.49 6.10 8.86
C LYS A 144 -19.94 6.50 10.21
N ASN A 145 -19.65 5.53 11.09
CA ASN A 145 -19.11 5.79 12.42
C ASN A 145 -17.69 6.36 12.31
N GLU A 146 -16.83 5.70 11.53
CA GLU A 146 -15.43 6.13 11.36
C GLU A 146 -15.27 7.43 10.58
N ASN A 147 -16.20 7.77 9.67
CA ASN A 147 -16.19 9.07 8.99
C ASN A 147 -17.01 10.13 9.75
N SER A 148 -17.71 9.79 10.84
CA SER A 148 -18.55 10.76 11.59
C SER A 148 -17.71 11.88 12.23
N VAL A 149 -16.44 11.60 12.48
CA VAL A 149 -15.46 12.51 13.06
C VAL A 149 -15.24 13.76 12.21
N ILE A 150 -15.51 13.70 10.90
CA ILE A 150 -15.47 14.87 9.99
C ILE A 150 -16.33 16.01 10.53
N LEU A 151 -17.47 15.69 11.17
CA LEU A 151 -18.38 16.70 11.73
C LEU A 151 -17.83 17.43 12.97
N LEU A 152 -16.73 16.94 13.54
CA LEU A 152 -16.07 17.54 14.70
C LEU A 152 -14.97 18.54 14.29
N GLU A 153 -14.65 18.67 13.00
CA GLU A 153 -13.60 19.56 12.48
C GLU A 153 -14.15 20.95 12.17
N ASP A 154 -13.40 22.01 12.51
CA ASP A 154 -13.92 23.40 12.50
C ASP A 154 -14.27 23.86 11.07
N ASP A 155 -13.49 23.42 10.06
CA ASP A 155 -13.63 23.80 8.65
C ASP A 155 -14.12 22.67 7.74
N TYR A 156 -14.87 21.69 8.27
CA TYR A 156 -15.22 20.47 7.54
C TYR A 156 -15.97 20.70 6.20
N LYS A 157 -16.75 21.78 6.07
CA LYS A 157 -17.44 22.11 4.79
C LYS A 157 -16.46 22.54 3.69
N GLU A 158 -15.39 23.22 4.06
CA GLU A 158 -14.37 23.70 3.12
C GLU A 158 -13.28 22.66 2.85
N ASN A 159 -12.94 21.87 3.87
CA ASN A 159 -11.87 20.85 3.78
C ASN A 159 -12.28 19.60 3.00
N TYR A 160 -13.58 19.27 2.99
CA TYR A 160 -14.08 18.06 2.34
C TYR A 160 -14.99 18.35 1.14
N LYS A 161 -15.21 19.63 0.77
CA LYS A 161 -15.95 20.16 -0.42
C LYS A 161 -16.95 19.21 -1.10
N GLY A 162 -17.81 18.56 -0.30
CA GLY A 162 -18.66 17.47 -0.80
C GLY A 162 -17.84 16.27 -1.28
N PHE A 163 -17.39 15.42 -0.35
CA PHE A 163 -16.89 14.08 -0.64
C PHE A 163 -17.89 13.37 -1.55
N ASP A 164 -17.61 13.38 -2.85
CA ASP A 164 -18.40 12.77 -3.90
C ASP A 164 -17.52 11.69 -4.54
N PRO A 165 -17.79 10.40 -4.26
CA PRO A 165 -17.01 9.29 -4.82
C PRO A 165 -17.06 9.19 -6.37
N ASN A 166 -17.75 10.12 -7.04
CA ASN A 166 -18.02 10.10 -8.48
C ASN A 166 -17.26 11.17 -9.32
N ARG A 167 -16.40 12.03 -8.77
CA ARG A 167 -15.73 13.11 -9.54
C ARG A 167 -14.56 12.65 -10.45
N PRO A 168 -14.65 12.64 -11.80
CA PRO A 168 -13.81 11.78 -12.66
C PRO A 168 -12.31 12.12 -12.77
N GLU A 169 -11.88 13.38 -12.78
CA GLU A 169 -10.63 13.76 -13.46
C GLU A 169 -9.38 13.69 -12.58
N SER A 170 -9.48 13.94 -11.27
CA SER A 170 -8.39 13.71 -10.29
C SER A 170 -8.44 12.29 -9.70
N LEU A 171 -9.53 11.57 -9.93
CA LEU A 171 -9.75 10.22 -9.46
C LEU A 171 -9.07 9.17 -10.34
N ILE A 172 -8.71 9.43 -11.59
CA ILE A 172 -8.16 8.35 -12.44
C ILE A 172 -6.77 7.90 -11.96
N GLY A 173 -5.84 8.83 -11.73
CA GLY A 173 -4.51 8.50 -11.22
C GLY A 173 -4.54 7.93 -9.79
N LEU A 174 -5.38 8.52 -8.91
CA LEU A 174 -5.57 8.03 -7.54
C LEU A 174 -6.28 6.68 -7.50
N LYS A 175 -7.30 6.43 -8.34
CA LYS A 175 -7.98 5.14 -8.48
C LYS A 175 -7.05 4.08 -9.05
N ILE A 176 -6.19 4.42 -10.00
CA ILE A 176 -5.18 3.48 -10.54
C ILE A 176 -4.20 3.07 -9.44
N LEU A 177 -3.67 4.03 -8.65
CA LEU A 177 -2.81 3.75 -7.50
C LEU A 177 -3.56 2.96 -6.41
N GLN A 178 -4.81 3.31 -6.12
CA GLN A 178 -5.65 2.60 -5.15
C GLN A 178 -5.96 1.18 -5.61
N GLU A 179 -6.27 0.95 -6.90
CA GLU A 179 -6.49 -0.38 -7.48
C GLU A 179 -5.21 -1.24 -7.40
N GLU A 180 -4.04 -0.62 -7.61
CA GLU A 180 -2.74 -1.27 -7.47
C GLU A 180 -2.46 -1.66 -6.00
N TYR A 181 -2.66 -0.72 -5.08
CA TYR A 181 -2.45 -0.94 -3.65
C TYR A 181 -3.57 -1.72 -2.97
N LEU A 182 -4.73 -1.90 -3.61
CA LEU A 182 -5.85 -2.65 -3.05
C LEU A 182 -5.45 -4.10 -2.79
N ASN A 183 -4.77 -4.76 -3.72
CA ASN A 183 -4.33 -6.15 -3.52
C ASN A 183 -3.29 -6.25 -2.39
N GLN A 184 -2.36 -5.30 -2.33
CA GLN A 184 -1.37 -5.21 -1.26
C GLN A 184 -2.05 -5.00 0.11
N SER A 185 -3.07 -4.14 0.15
CA SER A 185 -3.89 -3.88 1.33
C SER A 185 -4.69 -5.10 1.75
N ILE A 186 -5.28 -5.84 0.80
CA ILE A 186 -6.00 -7.10 1.05
C ILE A 186 -5.06 -8.16 1.62
N GLU A 187 -3.85 -8.28 1.08
CA GLU A 187 -2.86 -9.24 1.58
C GLU A 187 -2.34 -8.87 2.97
N LEU A 188 -2.09 -7.58 3.25
CA LEU A 188 -1.80 -7.14 4.61
C LEU A 188 -2.96 -7.46 5.56
N ALA A 189 -4.19 -7.13 5.18
CA ALA A 189 -5.38 -7.39 5.97
C ALA A 189 -5.56 -8.88 6.25
N ALA A 190 -5.25 -9.73 5.27
CA ALA A 190 -5.25 -11.18 5.44
C ALA A 190 -4.19 -11.63 6.46
N PHE A 191 -2.96 -11.11 6.39
CA PHE A 191 -1.93 -11.41 7.41
C PHE A 191 -2.36 -10.99 8.81
N VAL A 192 -3.02 -9.84 8.95
CA VAL A 192 -3.56 -9.37 10.25
C VAL A 192 -4.61 -10.34 10.78
N GLU A 193 -5.64 -10.65 9.98
CA GLU A 193 -6.73 -11.54 10.38
C GLU A 193 -6.26 -12.97 10.65
N ASP A 194 -5.33 -13.50 9.86
CA ASP A 194 -4.72 -14.81 10.09
C ASP A 194 -3.92 -14.83 11.39
N ASN A 195 -3.13 -13.80 11.69
CA ASN A 195 -2.42 -13.73 12.97
C ASN A 195 -3.37 -13.65 14.17
N PHE A 196 -4.47 -12.91 14.08
CA PHE A 196 -5.47 -12.88 15.15
C PHE A 196 -6.14 -14.24 15.36
N LYS A 197 -6.45 -14.94 14.26
CA LYS A 197 -7.06 -16.27 14.31
C LYS A 197 -6.08 -17.33 14.83
N ASP A 198 -4.89 -17.41 14.25
CA ASP A 198 -3.96 -18.52 14.46
C ASP A 198 -3.13 -18.35 15.74
N ASN A 199 -2.76 -17.11 16.11
CA ASN A 199 -1.92 -16.86 17.28
C ASN A 199 -2.73 -16.52 18.54
N LEU A 200 -3.89 -15.87 18.39
CA LEU A 200 -4.69 -15.41 19.52
C LEU A 200 -6.02 -16.18 19.69
N GLY A 201 -6.39 -17.04 18.73
CA GLY A 201 -7.66 -17.77 18.76
C GLY A 201 -8.89 -16.86 18.60
N LYS A 202 -8.71 -15.61 18.15
CA LYS A 202 -9.82 -14.67 17.95
C LYS A 202 -10.64 -15.08 16.73
N LYS A 203 -11.95 -14.83 16.77
CA LYS A 203 -12.81 -15.05 15.62
C LYS A 203 -12.52 -13.98 14.56
N SER A 204 -11.88 -14.37 13.46
CA SER A 204 -11.81 -13.50 12.28
C SER A 204 -13.19 -13.40 11.62
N ARG A 205 -13.59 -12.18 11.29
CA ARG A 205 -14.80 -11.89 10.51
C ARG A 205 -14.43 -11.42 9.09
N GLY A 206 -13.16 -11.57 8.74
CA GLY A 206 -12.62 -11.45 7.39
C GLY A 206 -12.16 -10.06 7.00
N VAL A 207 -11.56 -10.01 5.81
CA VAL A 207 -11.17 -8.76 5.15
C VAL A 207 -12.39 -8.15 4.47
N LYS A 208 -12.60 -6.84 4.67
CA LYS A 208 -13.77 -6.11 4.19
C LYS A 208 -13.35 -4.89 3.38
N GLN A 209 -14.22 -4.50 2.45
CA GLN A 209 -14.08 -3.25 1.69
C GLN A 209 -15.10 -2.23 2.16
N ALA A 210 -14.66 -1.00 2.41
CA ALA A 210 -15.51 0.11 2.80
C ALA A 210 -14.93 1.46 2.31
N PRO A 211 -15.79 2.46 2.04
CA PRO A 211 -15.35 3.80 1.63
C PRO A 211 -14.91 4.61 2.87
N LEU A 212 -13.77 4.22 3.45
CA LEU A 212 -13.19 4.87 4.62
C LEU A 212 -12.28 6.01 4.18
N TRP A 213 -12.56 7.22 4.65
CA TRP A 213 -11.86 8.43 4.17
C TRP A 213 -10.35 8.35 4.39
N VAL A 214 -9.93 7.85 5.55
CA VAL A 214 -8.50 7.74 5.91
C VAL A 214 -7.72 6.81 4.97
N LEU A 215 -8.39 5.79 4.42
CA LEU A 215 -7.79 4.86 3.44
C LEU A 215 -7.87 5.41 2.01
N ASP A 216 -8.91 6.16 1.68
CA ASP A 216 -9.07 6.83 0.38
C ASP A 216 -8.00 7.91 0.17
N ALA A 217 -7.72 8.69 1.21
CA ALA A 217 -6.79 9.81 1.15
C ALA A 217 -5.31 9.41 1.27
N SER A 218 -5.01 8.15 1.64
CA SER A 218 -3.65 7.62 1.69
C SER A 218 -3.24 7.03 0.33
N TYR A 219 -2.11 7.46 -0.25
CA TYR A 219 -1.66 6.94 -1.55
C TYR A 219 -0.76 5.70 -1.45
N MET A 220 -0.77 4.97 -0.32
CA MET A 220 -0.01 3.73 -0.12
C MET A 220 -0.94 2.59 0.32
N PRO A 221 -0.49 1.32 0.34
CA PRO A 221 -1.28 0.23 0.90
C PRO A 221 -1.71 0.55 2.34
N GLY A 222 -3.02 0.42 2.60
CA GLY A 222 -3.66 0.93 3.80
C GLY A 222 -4.70 -0.04 4.36
N VAL A 223 -4.67 -0.26 5.67
CA VAL A 223 -5.69 -1.04 6.39
C VAL A 223 -6.23 -0.27 7.59
N LEU A 224 -7.51 -0.45 7.89
CA LEU A 224 -8.13 -0.12 9.17
C LEU A 224 -8.48 -1.40 9.90
N ILE A 225 -7.93 -1.60 11.09
CA ILE A 225 -8.03 -2.83 11.86
C ILE A 225 -8.99 -2.62 13.02
N GLU A 226 -10.08 -3.37 13.03
CA GLU A 226 -10.97 -3.51 14.16
C GLU A 226 -10.54 -4.69 15.04
N ILE A 227 -9.89 -4.38 16.16
CA ILE A 227 -9.22 -5.40 17.00
C ILE A 227 -10.18 -6.21 17.89
N GLY A 228 -11.46 -5.86 17.89
CA GLY A 228 -12.54 -6.51 18.65
C GLY A 228 -13.70 -5.55 18.91
N PHE A 229 -14.83 -6.07 19.42
CA PHE A 229 -16.03 -5.29 19.70
C PHE A 229 -16.04 -4.78 21.14
N LEU A 230 -15.85 -3.48 21.35
CA LEU A 230 -15.88 -2.85 22.67
C LEU A 230 -17.27 -2.95 23.33
N SER A 231 -18.33 -3.03 22.53
CA SER A 231 -19.70 -3.31 22.99
C SER A 231 -19.84 -4.69 23.63
N ASN A 232 -18.97 -5.65 23.29
CA ASN A 232 -18.91 -6.95 23.93
C ASN A 232 -18.04 -6.88 25.19
N LYS A 233 -18.65 -7.19 26.34
CA LYS A 233 -17.98 -7.03 27.64
C LYS A 233 -16.67 -7.83 27.74
N VAL A 234 -16.64 -9.06 27.23
CA VAL A 234 -15.46 -9.93 27.31
C VAL A 234 -14.33 -9.41 26.42
N GLU A 235 -14.65 -8.95 25.21
CA GLU A 235 -13.63 -8.35 24.34
C GLU A 235 -13.14 -7.01 24.89
N GLY A 236 -14.03 -6.15 25.38
CA GLY A 236 -13.67 -4.88 25.99
C GLY A 236 -12.76 -5.04 27.22
N GLU A 237 -13.10 -5.98 28.12
CA GLU A 237 -12.25 -6.33 29.27
C GLU A 237 -10.86 -6.77 28.83
N TYR A 238 -10.77 -7.69 27.86
CA TYR A 238 -9.51 -8.20 27.33
C TYR A 238 -8.65 -7.10 26.69
N LEU A 239 -9.24 -6.29 25.80
CA LEU A 239 -8.55 -5.21 25.09
C LEU A 239 -8.10 -4.06 26.00
N ASN A 240 -8.71 -3.93 27.18
CA ASN A 240 -8.30 -2.96 28.17
C ASN A 240 -7.16 -3.48 29.10
N THR A 241 -6.77 -4.75 29.01
CA THR A 241 -5.62 -5.27 29.76
C THR A 241 -4.30 -5.07 29.04
N GLU A 242 -3.21 -4.88 29.80
CA GLU A 242 -1.84 -4.86 29.24
C GLU A 242 -1.53 -6.12 28.44
N LYS A 243 -1.94 -7.29 28.94
CA LYS A 243 -1.73 -8.57 28.24
C LYS A 243 -2.40 -8.56 26.87
N GLY A 244 -3.70 -8.24 26.81
CA GLY A 244 -4.45 -8.21 25.55
C GLY A 244 -3.91 -7.18 24.56
N GLN A 245 -3.52 -6.00 25.05
CA GLN A 245 -2.91 -4.97 24.20
C GLN A 245 -1.57 -5.41 23.60
N ASN A 246 -0.69 -6.04 24.40
CA ASN A 246 0.59 -6.55 23.91
C ASN A 246 0.41 -7.70 22.91
N GLU A 247 -0.52 -8.62 23.18
CA GLU A 247 -0.85 -9.75 22.28
C GLU A 247 -1.38 -9.28 20.93
N VAL A 248 -2.34 -8.35 20.92
CA VAL A 248 -2.89 -7.74 19.70
C VAL A 248 -1.82 -6.95 18.96
N ALA A 249 -1.05 -6.11 19.66
CA ALA A 249 0.03 -5.33 19.05
C ALA A 249 1.09 -6.22 18.40
N LYS A 250 1.46 -7.34 19.05
CA LYS A 250 2.40 -8.31 18.49
C LYS A 250 1.84 -8.94 17.20
N ALA A 251 0.58 -9.36 17.21
CA ALA A 251 -0.06 -9.96 16.04
C ALA A 251 -0.09 -9.00 14.83
N ILE A 252 -0.37 -7.71 15.06
CA ILE A 252 -0.30 -6.66 14.03
C ILE A 252 1.14 -6.47 13.54
N ALA A 253 2.11 -6.36 14.45
CA ALA A 253 3.52 -6.20 14.08
C ALA A 253 4.05 -7.39 13.26
N ASP A 254 3.70 -8.62 13.64
CA ASP A 254 4.05 -9.84 12.88
C ASP A 254 3.43 -9.85 11.47
N ALA A 255 2.24 -9.27 11.30
CA ALA A 255 1.61 -9.12 9.99
C ALA A 255 2.37 -8.10 9.12
N ILE A 256 2.78 -6.97 9.70
CA ILE A 256 3.61 -5.96 9.03
C ILE A 256 4.98 -6.56 8.63
N PHE A 257 5.61 -7.35 9.50
CA PHE A 257 6.85 -8.06 9.17
C PHE A 257 6.66 -9.04 8.01
N SER A 258 5.55 -9.79 8.01
CA SER A 258 5.21 -10.74 6.94
C SER A 258 4.97 -10.02 5.62
N TYR A 259 4.26 -8.89 5.67
CA TYR A 259 4.03 -8.03 4.51
C TYR A 259 5.34 -7.49 3.93
N LYS A 260 6.21 -6.88 4.75
CA LYS A 260 7.52 -6.38 4.31
C LYS A 260 8.34 -7.52 3.70
N LYS A 261 8.38 -8.71 4.30
CA LYS A 261 9.14 -9.85 3.75
C LYS A 261 8.64 -10.27 2.37
N GLN A 262 7.33 -10.19 2.13
CA GLN A 262 6.69 -10.54 0.87
C GLN A 262 6.97 -9.50 -0.22
N TYR A 263 6.85 -8.22 0.10
CA TYR A 263 6.86 -7.12 -0.88
C TYR A 263 8.18 -6.35 -0.96
N TYR A 264 9.04 -6.51 0.04
CA TYR A 264 10.25 -5.71 0.22
C TYR A 264 11.44 -6.63 0.52
N LYS A 265 11.96 -7.29 -0.52
CA LYS A 265 13.24 -7.99 -0.45
C LYS A 265 14.37 -7.03 -0.79
N THR A 266 15.34 -6.92 0.12
CA THR A 266 16.59 -6.18 -0.11
C THR A 266 17.31 -6.73 -1.34
N SER A 267 17.29 -6.01 -2.45
CA SER A 267 18.21 -6.19 -3.57
C SER A 267 18.45 -4.83 -4.24
N SER A 268 19.69 -4.37 -4.09
CA SER A 268 20.44 -3.43 -4.93
C SER A 268 19.69 -2.71 -6.07
N GLY A 269 19.73 -1.37 -6.04
CA GLY A 269 19.64 -0.47 -7.20
C GLY A 269 18.42 -0.67 -8.09
N THR A 270 17.39 0.16 -8.04
CA THR A 270 17.45 1.52 -8.59
C THR A 270 16.20 2.22 -8.08
N LYS A 271 16.35 3.31 -7.32
CA LYS A 271 15.23 4.25 -7.13
C LYS A 271 15.08 5.03 -8.44
N PRO A 272 13.88 5.19 -9.00
CA PRO A 272 13.66 6.22 -10.01
C PRO A 272 13.96 7.56 -9.34
N VAL A 273 14.96 8.26 -9.90
CA VAL A 273 15.32 9.61 -9.49
C VAL A 273 14.14 10.51 -9.82
N VAL A 274 13.47 11.04 -8.81
CA VAL A 274 12.60 12.21 -8.96
C VAL A 274 13.54 13.41 -9.08
N THR A 275 13.84 13.80 -10.31
CA THR A 275 14.43 15.12 -10.59
C THR A 275 13.33 16.16 -10.50
N GLU A 276 13.43 17.02 -9.48
CA GLU A 276 12.72 18.30 -9.44
C GLU A 276 13.11 19.15 -10.65
N THR A 277 12.14 19.47 -11.51
CA THR A 277 12.05 20.74 -12.25
C THR A 277 10.56 20.94 -12.51
N GLY A 278 9.91 21.93 -11.91
CA GLY A 278 9.73 23.22 -12.56
C GLY A 278 8.27 23.63 -12.41
N ARG A 279 8.07 24.77 -11.75
CA ARG A 279 6.79 25.49 -11.56
C ARG A 279 6.05 25.65 -12.89
N VAL A 280 4.78 25.27 -12.97
CA VAL A 280 3.91 25.60 -14.13
C VAL A 280 2.62 26.24 -13.63
N GLU A 281 2.42 27.48 -14.07
CA GLU A 281 1.22 28.30 -13.93
C GLU A 281 0.06 27.75 -14.79
N GLU A 282 -1.14 28.20 -14.48
CA GLU A 282 -2.44 27.73 -14.99
C GLU A 282 -2.66 27.94 -16.50
N THR A 283 -2.93 26.84 -17.23
CA THR A 283 -3.89 26.65 -18.37
C THR A 283 -3.80 27.51 -19.66
N PRO A 284 -4.53 27.19 -20.77
CA PRO A 284 -4.99 25.90 -21.33
C PRO A 284 -4.72 25.76 -22.86
N ALA A 285 -4.67 24.53 -23.40
CA ALA A 285 -5.34 24.14 -24.66
C ALA A 285 -5.02 22.69 -25.08
N VAL A 286 -6.07 21.99 -25.48
CA VAL A 286 -6.10 20.63 -26.03
C VAL A 286 -5.35 20.56 -27.37
N VAL A 287 -4.36 19.69 -27.49
CA VAL A 287 -3.93 19.12 -28.77
C VAL A 287 -4.12 17.61 -28.69
N LYS A 288 -4.97 17.09 -29.56
CA LYS A 288 -5.17 15.64 -29.73
C LYS A 288 -3.93 15.09 -30.44
N GLU A 289 -3.19 14.20 -29.78
CA GLU A 289 -2.17 13.39 -30.45
C GLU A 289 -2.80 12.19 -31.17
N ASP A 290 -2.15 11.78 -32.26
CA ASP A 290 -2.61 10.75 -33.19
C ASP A 290 -2.54 9.35 -32.55
N PRO A 291 -3.64 8.57 -32.49
CA PRO A 291 -3.69 7.27 -31.82
C PRO A 291 -2.68 6.24 -32.35
N VAL A 292 -2.25 6.39 -33.60
CA VAL A 292 -1.34 5.48 -34.29
C VAL A 292 0.10 5.58 -33.73
N GLN A 293 0.50 6.74 -33.21
CA GLN A 293 1.87 6.98 -32.75
C GLN A 293 2.11 6.38 -31.36
N ALA A 294 1.13 6.46 -30.46
CA ALA A 294 1.15 5.83 -29.13
C ALA A 294 1.13 4.29 -29.19
N ILE A 295 0.52 3.71 -30.23
CA ILE A 295 0.54 2.26 -30.46
C ILE A 295 1.96 1.79 -30.88
N ILE A 296 2.66 2.58 -31.69
CA ILE A 296 4.00 2.22 -32.21
C ILE A 296 5.09 2.30 -31.12
N GLU A 297 4.97 3.20 -30.14
CA GLU A 297 5.92 3.31 -29.02
C GLU A 297 5.77 2.18 -27.99
N ASN A 298 4.54 1.76 -27.68
CA ASN A 298 4.30 0.64 -26.76
C ASN A 298 4.78 -0.71 -27.34
N VAL A 299 4.64 -0.93 -28.64
CA VAL A 299 5.21 -2.10 -29.34
C VAL A 299 6.75 -2.10 -29.28
N LYS A 300 7.41 -0.93 -29.22
CA LYS A 300 8.87 -0.82 -29.12
C LYS A 300 9.43 -1.03 -27.72
N ASN A 301 8.61 -0.86 -26.66
CA ASN A 301 9.07 -0.93 -25.26
C ASN A 301 8.79 -2.26 -24.55
N GLY A 302 8.19 -3.24 -25.24
CA GLY A 302 7.96 -4.59 -24.69
C GLY A 302 6.93 -4.63 -23.55
N ILE A 303 6.04 -3.63 -23.50
CA ILE A 303 5.01 -3.51 -22.47
C ILE A 303 3.74 -4.24 -22.91
N GLN A 304 3.19 -5.06 -22.02
CA GLN A 304 1.93 -5.76 -22.21
C GLN A 304 0.98 -5.48 -21.06
N PHE A 305 -0.28 -5.23 -21.40
CA PHE A 305 -1.37 -5.01 -20.48
C PHE A 305 -2.29 -6.23 -20.45
N LYS A 306 -2.59 -6.75 -19.27
CA LYS A 306 -3.52 -7.88 -19.07
C LYS A 306 -4.61 -7.49 -18.08
N VAL A 307 -5.75 -8.16 -18.09
CA VAL A 307 -6.84 -7.93 -17.12
C VAL A 307 -6.83 -9.01 -16.06
N GLN A 308 -6.52 -8.69 -14.80
CA GLN A 308 -6.64 -9.65 -13.71
C GLN A 308 -8.11 -9.82 -13.32
N LEU A 309 -8.64 -11.03 -13.52
CA LEU A 309 -10.03 -11.39 -13.21
C LEU A 309 -10.21 -11.73 -11.73
N SER A 310 -9.28 -12.48 -11.14
CA SER A 310 -9.36 -12.98 -9.77
C SER A 310 -8.02 -13.49 -9.25
N ALA A 311 -7.93 -13.67 -7.94
CA ALA A 311 -6.82 -14.30 -7.24
C ALA A 311 -7.37 -15.32 -6.23
N SER A 312 -6.76 -16.50 -6.14
CA SER A 312 -7.24 -17.60 -5.29
C SER A 312 -6.09 -18.44 -4.75
N SER A 313 -6.21 -18.98 -3.53
CA SER A 313 -5.28 -19.99 -2.99
C SER A 313 -5.45 -21.37 -3.63
N THR A 314 -6.56 -21.58 -4.36
CA THR A 314 -6.88 -22.85 -5.02
C THR A 314 -6.75 -22.70 -6.53
N LYS A 315 -6.00 -23.61 -7.15
CA LYS A 315 -5.85 -23.66 -8.61
C LYS A 315 -7.12 -24.22 -9.24
N ILE A 316 -7.64 -23.54 -10.25
CA ILE A 316 -8.74 -23.98 -11.12
C ILE A 316 -8.26 -23.96 -12.57
N ALA A 317 -8.86 -24.79 -13.43
CA ALA A 317 -8.51 -24.85 -14.84
C ALA A 317 -8.92 -23.57 -15.56
N THR A 318 -8.10 -23.08 -16.49
CA THR A 318 -8.36 -21.88 -17.30
C THR A 318 -9.39 -22.08 -18.43
N SER A 319 -10.24 -23.10 -18.31
CA SER A 319 -11.29 -23.39 -19.29
C SER A 319 -12.36 -22.30 -19.26
N PRO A 320 -12.93 -21.91 -20.41
CA PRO A 320 -13.94 -20.85 -20.48
C PRO A 320 -15.15 -21.08 -19.56
N SER A 321 -15.53 -22.33 -19.32
CA SER A 321 -16.59 -22.70 -18.39
C SER A 321 -16.38 -22.17 -16.96
N ASN A 322 -15.14 -22.13 -16.49
CA ASN A 322 -14.79 -21.62 -15.16
C ASN A 322 -14.75 -20.08 -15.12
N PHE A 323 -14.69 -19.43 -16.29
CA PHE A 323 -14.55 -17.99 -16.43
C PHE A 323 -15.71 -17.33 -17.20
N LYS A 324 -16.93 -17.85 -17.01
CA LYS A 324 -18.18 -17.29 -17.57
C LYS A 324 -18.13 -17.12 -19.10
N GLY A 325 -17.42 -18.03 -19.77
CA GLY A 325 -17.24 -18.06 -21.23
C GLY A 325 -16.14 -17.15 -21.76
N LEU A 326 -15.31 -16.53 -20.90
CA LEU A 326 -14.11 -15.82 -21.36
C LEU A 326 -13.08 -16.81 -21.91
N ASN A 327 -12.62 -16.57 -23.12
CA ASN A 327 -11.54 -17.32 -23.77
C ASN A 327 -10.20 -16.61 -23.57
N GLY A 328 -9.08 -17.34 -23.52
CA GLY A 328 -7.76 -16.70 -23.36
C GLY A 328 -7.50 -16.21 -21.93
N VAL A 329 -7.98 -16.98 -20.94
CA VAL A 329 -7.58 -16.81 -19.55
C VAL A 329 -6.28 -17.58 -19.30
N HIS A 330 -5.33 -16.92 -18.65
CA HIS A 330 -4.03 -17.45 -18.26
C HIS A 330 -3.92 -17.43 -16.73
N VAL A 331 -3.11 -18.31 -16.16
CA VAL A 331 -2.86 -18.35 -14.72
C VAL A 331 -1.39 -18.07 -14.44
N GLU A 332 -1.13 -17.15 -13.53
CA GLU A 332 0.20 -16.86 -12.98
C GLU A 332 0.20 -17.21 -11.48
N GLN A 333 1.31 -17.72 -10.97
CA GLN A 333 1.45 -18.06 -9.55
C GLN A 333 2.39 -17.07 -8.85
N SER A 334 1.91 -16.50 -7.75
CA SER A 334 2.67 -15.59 -6.90
C SER A 334 2.64 -16.14 -5.47
N GLY A 335 3.68 -16.87 -5.07
CA GLY A 335 3.71 -17.59 -3.80
C GLY A 335 2.64 -18.69 -3.74
N LYS A 336 1.69 -18.59 -2.80
CA LYS A 336 0.57 -19.54 -2.63
C LYS A 336 -0.69 -19.14 -3.41
N ILE A 337 -0.68 -18.01 -4.10
CA ILE A 337 -1.85 -17.45 -4.78
C ILE A 337 -1.73 -17.62 -6.29
N TYR A 338 -2.81 -18.10 -6.91
CA TYR A 338 -3.03 -18.20 -8.35
C TYR A 338 -3.83 -16.98 -8.82
N LYS A 339 -3.26 -16.22 -9.74
CA LYS A 339 -3.83 -15.02 -10.36
C LYS A 339 -4.31 -15.38 -11.77
N TYR A 340 -5.57 -15.09 -12.09
CA TYR A 340 -6.15 -15.37 -13.39
C TYR A 340 -6.21 -14.09 -14.21
N LEU A 341 -5.57 -14.11 -15.36
CA LEU A 341 -5.37 -12.96 -16.24
C LEU A 341 -6.08 -13.22 -17.56
N PHE A 342 -6.72 -12.19 -18.11
CA PHE A 342 -7.48 -12.24 -19.34
C PHE A 342 -6.90 -11.24 -20.34
N GLY A 343 -6.69 -11.70 -21.57
CA GLY A 343 -6.08 -10.90 -22.63
C GLY A 343 -4.59 -10.65 -22.41
N SER A 344 -3.97 -10.06 -23.43
CA SER A 344 -2.59 -9.61 -23.42
C SER A 344 -2.44 -8.60 -24.55
N GLU A 345 -2.63 -7.33 -24.22
CA GLU A 345 -2.77 -6.24 -25.17
C GLU A 345 -1.54 -5.33 -25.14
N ASP A 346 -1.13 -4.83 -26.30
CA ASP A 346 0.05 -3.96 -26.43
C ASP A 346 -0.27 -2.49 -26.15
N SER A 347 -1.52 -2.15 -25.80
CA SER A 347 -1.88 -0.79 -25.38
C SER A 347 -2.90 -0.79 -24.26
N TYR A 348 -2.83 0.28 -23.45
CA TYR A 348 -3.75 0.48 -22.34
C TYR A 348 -5.20 0.60 -22.81
N GLU A 349 -5.46 1.27 -23.94
CA GLU A 349 -6.80 1.41 -24.52
C GLU A 349 -7.40 0.05 -24.92
N LEU A 350 -6.61 -0.83 -25.54
CA LEU A 350 -7.06 -2.19 -25.86
C LEU A 350 -7.33 -3.01 -24.60
N ALA A 351 -6.51 -2.86 -23.56
CA ALA A 351 -6.75 -3.49 -22.27
C ALA A 351 -8.02 -2.96 -21.58
N GLN A 352 -8.41 -1.70 -21.78
CA GLN A 352 -9.70 -1.17 -21.30
C GLN A 352 -10.90 -1.83 -21.98
N ASN A 353 -10.80 -2.15 -23.27
CA ASN A 353 -11.84 -2.91 -23.97
C ASN A 353 -11.98 -4.31 -23.37
N LYS A 354 -10.86 -4.99 -23.09
CA LYS A 354 -10.84 -6.28 -22.39
C LYS A 354 -11.39 -6.21 -20.97
N LEU A 355 -11.08 -5.13 -20.25
CA LEU A 355 -11.59 -4.89 -18.91
C LEU A 355 -13.12 -4.75 -18.94
N THR A 356 -13.64 -3.99 -19.90
CA THR A 356 -15.08 -3.81 -20.11
C THR A 356 -15.76 -5.13 -20.46
N GLU A 357 -15.14 -5.94 -21.32
CA GLU A 357 -15.61 -7.29 -21.64
C GLU A 357 -15.70 -8.17 -20.38
N ALA A 358 -14.64 -8.19 -19.56
CA ALA A 358 -14.60 -8.96 -18.32
C ALA A 358 -15.67 -8.49 -17.32
N LYS A 359 -15.83 -7.17 -17.13
CA LYS A 359 -16.85 -6.60 -16.24
C LYS A 359 -18.26 -6.92 -16.73
N ASN A 360 -18.54 -6.83 -18.02
CA ASN A 360 -19.85 -7.21 -18.60
C ASN A 360 -20.17 -8.70 -18.44
N LYS A 361 -19.16 -9.57 -18.32
CA LYS A 361 -19.32 -10.98 -17.97
C LYS A 361 -19.50 -11.20 -16.47
N GLY A 362 -19.46 -10.15 -15.65
CA GLY A 362 -19.68 -10.16 -14.21
C GLY A 362 -18.41 -10.38 -13.38
N PHE A 363 -17.24 -9.99 -13.90
CA PHE A 363 -16.00 -9.86 -13.12
C PHE A 363 -15.85 -8.40 -12.64
N GLU A 364 -16.74 -7.98 -11.75
CA GLU A 364 -16.83 -6.57 -11.28
C GLU A 364 -15.53 -6.06 -10.65
N SER A 365 -14.75 -6.95 -10.04
CA SER A 365 -13.46 -6.65 -9.41
C SER A 365 -12.26 -6.74 -10.36
N ALA A 366 -12.47 -6.97 -11.66
CA ALA A 366 -11.37 -7.04 -12.61
C ALA A 366 -10.67 -5.68 -12.76
N PHE A 367 -9.35 -5.71 -13.02
CA PHE A 367 -8.52 -4.52 -13.20
C PHE A 367 -7.34 -4.81 -14.14
N ILE A 368 -6.70 -3.76 -14.68
CA ILE A 368 -5.58 -3.89 -15.62
C ILE A 368 -4.26 -4.00 -14.85
N VAL A 369 -3.37 -4.87 -15.32
CA VAL A 369 -1.99 -5.04 -14.83
C VAL A 369 -1.02 -4.87 -16.00
N ALA A 370 0.15 -4.27 -15.74
CA ALA A 370 1.19 -4.06 -16.75
C ALA A 370 2.39 -4.98 -16.52
N TYR A 371 2.99 -5.42 -17.61
CA TYR A 371 4.18 -6.25 -17.66
C TYR A 371 5.17 -5.65 -18.64
N LYS A 372 6.45 -5.72 -18.31
CA LYS A 372 7.56 -5.45 -19.23
C LYS A 372 8.49 -6.65 -19.24
N ASP A 373 8.73 -7.22 -20.41
CA ASP A 373 9.58 -8.41 -20.57
C ASP A 373 9.16 -9.59 -19.67
N GLY A 374 7.84 -9.75 -19.45
CA GLY A 374 7.27 -10.80 -18.60
C GLY A 374 7.34 -10.53 -17.08
N VAL A 375 7.93 -9.41 -16.66
CA VAL A 375 7.96 -8.98 -15.25
C VAL A 375 6.86 -7.95 -15.02
N LYS A 376 6.06 -8.13 -13.97
CA LYS A 376 5.02 -7.15 -13.60
C LYS A 376 5.68 -5.81 -13.22
N ILE A 377 5.20 -4.73 -13.80
CA ILE A 377 5.62 -3.35 -13.50
C ILE A 377 4.43 -2.53 -12.99
N ASN A 378 4.69 -1.34 -12.44
CA ASN A 378 3.63 -0.43 -12.04
C ASN A 378 2.86 0.03 -13.28
N LEU A 379 1.53 0.05 -13.20
CA LEU A 379 0.70 0.47 -14.31
C LEU A 379 0.94 1.94 -14.69
N SER A 380 1.19 2.80 -13.69
CA SER A 380 1.51 4.21 -13.88
C SER A 380 2.83 4.44 -14.62
N ASP A 381 3.79 3.53 -14.52
CA ASP A 381 5.06 3.59 -15.26
C ASP A 381 4.91 3.03 -16.68
N ALA A 382 3.86 2.24 -16.93
CA ALA A 382 3.57 1.65 -18.23
C ALA A 382 2.72 2.56 -19.15
N ILE A 383 2.01 3.55 -18.58
CA ILE A 383 1.10 4.45 -19.31
C ILE A 383 1.65 5.89 -19.47
N LYS A 384 2.89 6.14 -19.03
CA LYS A 384 3.64 7.36 -19.31
C LYS A 384 4.32 7.22 -20.67
#